data_AF-A0A8T4RV85-F1
#
_entry.id   AF-A0A8T4RV85-F1
#
_cell.length_a   1.000
_cell.length_b   1.000
_cell.length_c   1.000
_cell.angle_alpha   90.00
_cell.angle_beta   90.00
_cell.angle_gamma   90.00
#
_symmetry.space_group_name_H-M   'P 1'
#
loop_
_entity.id
_entity.type
_entity.pdbx_description
1 polymer ?
#
loop_
_entity_poly.entity_id
_entity_poly.type
_entity_poly.pdbx_seq_one_letter_code
_entity_poly.pdbx_strand_id
1 'polypeptide(L)' 'MEEKQELPDTAVEVEVKAGGKYSFCTCGQSKRLPYCDSSHKGYNEKTGAHYKSLKVFPEQDSKIKVSSSNWKEE' A
#
# COMPACT_ATOMS: atom_id res chain seq x y z
N MET A 1 -21.34 18.00 -7.87
CA MET A 1 -21.28 17.47 -6.50
C MET A 1 -19.87 16.96 -6.35
N GLU A 2 -18.99 17.75 -5.75
CA GLU A 2 -17.61 17.35 -5.53
C GLU A 2 -17.63 16.18 -4.54
N GLU A 3 -17.42 14.97 -5.06
CA GLU A 3 -17.05 13.81 -4.27
C GLU A 3 -15.76 14.17 -3.54
N LYS A 4 -15.89 14.72 -2.34
CA LYS A 4 -14.78 14.81 -1.41
C LYS A 4 -14.33 13.37 -1.22
N GLN A 5 -13.12 13.07 -1.66
CA GLN A 5 -12.48 11.79 -1.40
C GLN A 5 -12.30 11.68 0.11
N GLU A 6 -13.32 11.17 0.81
CA GLU A 6 -13.27 10.82 2.22
C GLU A 6 -12.27 9.68 2.34
N LEU A 7 -11.05 10.02 2.73
CA LEU A 7 -9.99 9.06 2.96
C LEU A 7 -10.41 8.20 4.15
N PRO A 8 -10.33 6.86 4.07
CA PRO A 8 -10.65 6.01 5.20
C PRO A 8 -9.71 6.32 6.38
N ASP A 9 -10.21 6.24 7.61
CA ASP A 9 -9.42 6.46 8.85
C ASP A 9 -8.15 5.58 8.95
N THR A 10 -8.12 4.46 8.21
CA THR A 10 -6.96 3.56 8.11
C THR A 10 -5.90 4.00 7.11
N ALA A 11 -6.01 5.21 6.54
CA ALA A 11 -5.03 5.75 5.62
C ALA A 11 -3.72 6.08 6.34
N VAL A 12 -2.63 5.47 5.87
CA VAL A 12 -1.28 5.70 6.42
C VAL A 12 -0.61 6.82 5.62
N GLU A 13 -0.12 7.84 6.33
CA GLU A 13 0.66 8.92 5.73
C GLU A 13 2.10 8.46 5.51
N VAL A 14 2.56 8.53 4.27
CA VAL A 14 3.91 8.11 3.88
C VAL A 14 4.60 9.25 3.14
N GLU A 15 5.76 9.64 3.67
CA GLU A 15 6.62 10.64 3.05
C GLU A 15 7.47 9.95 1.97
N VAL A 16 7.18 10.27 0.71
CA VAL A 16 7.92 9.75 -0.43
C VAL A 16 8.89 10.82 -0.94
N LYS A 17 10.18 10.48 -1.07
CA LYS A 17 11.22 11.37 -1.59
C LYS A 17 11.45 11.15 -3.08
N ALA A 18 11.68 12.24 -3.82
CA ALA A 18 12.07 12.22 -5.23
C ALA A 18 13.20 11.22 -5.51
N GLY A 19 13.04 10.38 -6.53
CA GLY A 19 14.03 9.37 -6.89
C GLY A 19 14.09 8.17 -5.93
N GLY A 20 13.22 8.13 -4.92
CA GLY A 20 13.01 6.97 -4.07
C GLY A 20 12.21 5.88 -4.75
N LYS A 21 12.32 4.65 -4.24
CA LYS A 21 11.52 3.51 -4.70
C LYS A 21 10.76 2.94 -3.52
N TYR A 22 9.45 3.13 -3.53
CA TYR A 22 8.57 2.65 -2.46
C TYR A 22 7.73 1.49 -2.97
N SER A 23 7.63 0.43 -2.16
CA SER A 23 6.84 -0.75 -2.49
C SER A 23 5.72 -0.91 -1.47
N PHE A 24 4.48 -0.71 -1.90
CA PHE A 24 3.30 -0.80 -1.06
C PHE A 24 2.62 -2.16 -1.19
N CYS A 25 2.05 -2.62 -0.07
CA CYS A 25 1.34 -3.88 0.01
C CYS A 25 -0.08 -3.73 -0.50
N THR A 26 -0.52 -4.60 -1.41
CA THR A 26 -1.91 -4.62 -1.90
C THR A 26 -2.72 -5.80 -1.37
N CYS A 27 -2.06 -6.78 -0.75
CA CYS A 27 -2.67 -8.04 -0.30
C CYS A 27 -3.15 -8.03 1.15
N GLY A 28 -2.78 -7.04 1.97
CA GLY A 28 -3.13 -6.99 3.40
C GLY A 28 -2.36 -7.96 4.31
N GLN A 29 -1.55 -8.87 3.74
CA GLN A 29 -0.84 -9.90 4.50
C GLN A 29 0.57 -9.50 4.95
N SER A 30 1.00 -8.27 4.65
CA SER A 30 2.31 -7.79 5.07
C SER A 30 2.29 -7.47 6.56
N LYS A 31 3.31 -7.88 7.31
CA LYS A 31 3.46 -7.51 8.73
C LYS A 31 3.95 -6.07 8.93
N ARG A 32 4.33 -5.40 7.84
CA ARG A 32 4.87 -4.03 7.82
C ARG A 32 4.03 -3.15 6.90
N LEU A 33 2.71 -3.19 7.05
CA LEU A 33 1.82 -2.25 6.39
C LEU A 33 2.30 -0.82 6.71
N PRO A 34 2.36 0.09 5.73
CA PRO A 34 1.82 0.01 4.36
C PRO A 34 2.78 -0.64 3.33
N TYR A 35 3.99 -1.00 3.73
CA TYR A 35 5.03 -1.54 2.85
C TYR A 35 4.86 -3.03 2.55
N CYS A 36 5.37 -3.45 1.39
CA CYS A 36 5.36 -4.84 0.98
C CYS A 36 6.62 -5.58 1.46
N ASP A 37 6.45 -6.59 2.32
CA ASP A 37 7.54 -7.44 2.84
C ASP A 37 7.62 -8.81 2.11
N SER A 38 7.20 -8.88 0.84
CA SER A 38 7.12 -10.14 0.06
C SER A 38 6.16 -11.22 0.59
N SER A 39 5.42 -10.95 1.68
CA SER A 39 4.40 -11.85 2.25
C SER A 39 3.29 -12.22 1.25
N HIS A 40 3.06 -11.38 0.24
CA HIS A 40 2.13 -11.66 -0.85
C HIS A 40 2.45 -12.98 -1.59
N LYS A 41 3.73 -13.40 -1.67
CA LYS A 41 4.11 -14.63 -2.38
C LYS A 41 3.55 -15.87 -1.67
N GLY A 42 3.68 -15.93 -0.34
CA GLY A 42 3.13 -17.02 0.47
C GLY A 42 1.60 -17.02 0.48
N TYR A 43 0.97 -15.83 0.45
CA TYR A 43 -0.49 -15.74 0.34
C TYR A 43 -1.00 -16.18 -1.04
N ASN A 44 -0.33 -15.77 -2.11
CA ASN A 44 -0.63 -16.19 -3.48
C ASN A 44 -0.56 -17.71 -3.62
N GLU A 45 0.47 -18.35 -3.05
CA GLU A 45 0.61 -19.81 -3.07
C GLU A 45 -0.51 -20.53 -2.31
N LYS A 46 -0.96 -19.98 -1.18
CA LYS A 46 -2.03 -20.58 -0.36
C LYS A 46 -3.43 -20.39 -0.94
N THR A 47 -3.69 -19.31 -1.65
CA THR A 47 -5.04 -18.92 -2.07
C THR A 47 -5.26 -18.98 -3.58
N GLY A 48 -4.21 -19.23 -4.37
CA GLY A 48 -4.25 -19.14 -5.83
C GLY A 48 -4.39 -17.70 -6.35
N ALA A 49 -4.23 -16.70 -5.49
CA ALA A 49 -4.31 -15.30 -5.89
C ALA A 49 -3.02 -14.82 -6.58
N HIS A 50 -3.12 -13.75 -7.36
CA HIS A 50 -2.00 -13.15 -8.08
C HIS A 50 -1.72 -11.71 -7.64
N TYR A 51 -1.62 -11.48 -6.32
CA TYR A 51 -1.29 -10.15 -5.81
C TYR A 51 0.14 -9.75 -6.17
N LYS A 52 0.29 -8.53 -6.67
CA LYS A 52 1.59 -7.90 -6.97
C LYS A 52 1.77 -6.67 -6.09
N SER A 53 3.01 -6.44 -5.65
CA SER A 53 3.38 -5.21 -4.95
C SER A 53 3.17 -3.99 -5.84
N LEU A 54 2.56 -2.94 -5.30
CA LEU A 54 2.49 -1.64 -5.98
C LEU A 54 3.84 -0.93 -5.81
N LYS A 55 4.49 -0.55 -6.91
CA LYS A 55 5.74 0.21 -6.87
C LYS A 55 5.43 1.66 -7.21
N VAL A 56 5.80 2.55 -6.31
CA VAL A 56 5.63 3.99 -6.47
C VAL A 56 7.01 4.62 -6.64
N PHE A 57 7.12 5.41 -7.70
CA PHE A 57 8.32 6.13 -8.09
C PHE A 57 7.97 7.63 -8.06
N PRO A 58 8.08 8.29 -6.90
CA PRO A 58 7.87 9.72 -6.79
C PRO A 58 8.92 10.50 -7.58
N GLU A 59 8.45 11.48 -8.37
CA GLU A 59 9.32 12.41 -9.09
C GLU A 59 9.77 13.60 -8.20
N GLN A 60 9.01 13.88 -7.15
CA GLN A 60 9.22 15.00 -6.22
C GLN A 60 8.95 14.53 -4.78
N ASP A 61 9.51 15.22 -3.79
CA ASP A 61 9.17 14.97 -2.39
C ASP A 61 7.71 15.33 -2.14
N SER A 62 6.92 14.35 -1.70
CA SER A 62 5.49 14.50 -1.52
C SER A 62 5.01 13.60 -0.40
N LYS A 63 4.00 14.06 0.32
CA LYS A 63 3.32 13.25 1.34
C LYS A 63 2.14 12.60 0.67
N ILE A 64 2.16 11.27 0.55
CA ILE A 64 1.03 10.52 0.01
C ILE A 64 0.33 9.82 1.16
N LYS A 65 -1.00 9.85 1.13
CA LYS A 65 -1.82 9.02 2.01
C LYS A 65 -2.15 7.76 1.24
N VAL A 66 -1.67 6.62 1.72
CA VAL A 66 -1.94 5.33 1.11
C VAL A 66 -2.92 4.57 1.99
N SER A 67 -3.94 4.00 1.38
CA SER A 67 -4.88 3.12 2.05
C SER A 67 -5.16 1.92 1.14
N SER A 68 -5.52 0.80 1.75
CA SER A 68 -5.98 -0.37 1.01
C SER A 68 -7.10 -1.02 1.79
N SER A 69 -8.17 -1.43 1.09
CA SER A 69 -9.32 -2.12 1.70
C SER A 69 -8.95 -3.45 2.38
N ASN A 70 -7.77 -4.00 2.06
CA ASN A 70 -7.23 -5.22 2.66
C ASN A 70 -6.38 -4.95 3.90
N TRP A 71 -6.09 -3.68 4.24
CA TRP A 71 -5.39 -3.30 5.46
C TRP A 71 -6.44 -3.08 6.54
N LYS A 72 -6.91 -4.17 7.13
CA LYS A 72 -7.75 -4.13 8.32
C LYS A 72 -6.84 -4.27 9.52
N GLU A 73 -6.84 -3.27 10.39
CA GLU A 73 -6.44 -3.48 11.78
C GLU A 73 -7.58 -4.29 12.43
N GLU A 74 -7.23 -5.45 12.99
CA GLU A 74 -8.15 -6.25 13.83
C GLU A 74 -8.44 -5.54 15.15
#